data_AF-A0A2E0M3F2-F1
#
_entry.id   AF-A0A2E0M3F2-F1
#
_cell.length_a   1.000
_cell.length_b   1.000
_cell.length_c   1.000
_cell.angle_alpha   90.00
_cell.angle_beta   90.00
_cell.angle_gamma   90.00
#
_symmetry.space_group_name_H-M   'P 1'
#
loop_
_entity.id
_entity.type
_entity.pdbx_description
1 polymer ?
#
loop_
_entity_poly.entity_id
_entity_poly.type
_entity_poly.pdbx_seq_one_letter_code
_entity_poly.pdbx_strand_id
1 'polypeptide(L)'
;MSIWANPDQTAKPGAYDPEIIRFLNDTYLRLIHQDGGTVRLLVNDSSNTSKECISSALTPGKWTHICATGSSSGLKLYIDGTEVDSDTWDGTFWTYSSAYYQNNTIGSAENTGSSPPANPHSVFKGYLSQYRLYNAQLTPTQVSTLYNEAAADNATLNYPVGAGAIALYQLKGNCTETSGTYSPTSEANLVQSRPNYLGGNTDGTMPSQVNANADAGFSIVKYVGNGTSGATIGHGLGKIPELAFFKNMDQGSSSYNWSVYSGPNGPTGLLYLNDTYAFTVTSSRFNDTAPTNQVFTLGNDGTINASGDRHIAYCWTSIDKYSKIGSYVGNNPTAVSVDLGFAPSWIMVKNTTSAADWVIYDNKRNPTGNFDNYLLANLADAEGTTGGNYLTPTATGFTTNSSGGSWVNENGSTFIYLAFA
;
A
#
# COMPACT_ATOMS: atom_id res chain seq x y z
N MET A 1 -21.71 4.10 -18.32
CA MET A 1 -21.15 4.31 -16.98
C MET A 1 -19.65 4.51 -17.06
N SER A 2 -19.09 5.23 -16.09
CA SER A 2 -17.67 5.53 -15.99
C SER A 2 -17.21 5.35 -14.54
N ILE A 3 -16.00 4.83 -14.34
CA ILE A 3 -15.39 4.64 -13.01
C ILE A 3 -13.86 4.64 -13.13
N TRP A 4 -13.18 5.08 -12.08
CA TRP A 4 -11.75 4.85 -11.91
C TRP A 4 -11.52 3.64 -11.03
N ALA A 5 -10.63 2.75 -11.44
CA ALA A 5 -10.24 1.55 -10.68
C ALA A 5 -8.72 1.47 -10.54
N ASN A 6 -8.25 1.01 -9.39
CA ASN A 6 -6.85 0.68 -9.14
C ASN A 6 -6.79 -0.67 -8.42
N PRO A 7 -6.58 -1.78 -9.14
CA PRO A 7 -6.55 -3.09 -8.53
C PRO A 7 -5.29 -3.28 -7.69
N ASP A 8 -5.41 -3.90 -6.53
CA ASP A 8 -4.25 -4.24 -5.67
C ASP A 8 -3.48 -5.46 -6.18
N GLN A 9 -4.09 -6.24 -7.06
CA GLN A 9 -3.57 -7.51 -7.57
C GLN A 9 -4.24 -7.85 -8.91
N THR A 10 -3.63 -8.71 -9.70
CA THR A 10 -4.32 -9.43 -10.77
C THR A 10 -5.46 -10.24 -10.14
N ALA A 11 -6.67 -10.18 -10.70
CA ALA A 11 -7.78 -10.96 -10.18
C ALA A 11 -7.42 -12.45 -10.21
N LYS A 12 -7.65 -13.14 -9.08
CA LYS A 12 -7.33 -14.56 -8.92
C LYS A 12 -8.51 -15.42 -9.40
N PRO A 13 -8.27 -16.62 -9.94
CA PRO A 13 -9.34 -17.56 -10.27
C PRO A 13 -10.11 -17.94 -9.00
N GLY A 14 -11.43 -18.02 -9.10
CA GLY A 14 -12.33 -18.37 -8.01
C GLY A 14 -13.73 -18.71 -8.51
N ALA A 15 -14.58 -19.28 -7.63
CA ALA A 15 -15.94 -19.68 -7.97
C ALA A 15 -16.90 -18.50 -8.27
N TYR A 16 -16.50 -17.28 -7.94
CA TYR A 16 -17.27 -16.05 -8.15
C TYR A 16 -16.35 -14.97 -8.72
N ASP A 17 -16.85 -14.22 -9.70
CA ASP A 17 -16.09 -13.13 -10.29
C ASP A 17 -16.14 -11.87 -9.40
N PRO A 18 -15.02 -11.19 -9.13
CA PRO A 18 -15.06 -9.93 -8.40
C PRO A 18 -15.65 -8.82 -9.29
N GLU A 19 -16.75 -8.24 -8.83
CA GLU A 19 -17.50 -7.25 -9.60
C GLU A 19 -17.07 -5.81 -9.23
N ILE A 20 -16.78 -5.02 -10.27
CA ILE A 20 -16.58 -3.58 -10.16
C ILE A 20 -17.96 -2.90 -10.07
N ILE A 21 -18.89 -3.28 -10.97
CA ILE A 21 -20.29 -2.83 -10.98
C ILE A 21 -21.18 -4.03 -11.28
N ARG A 22 -22.33 -4.09 -10.61
CA ARG A 22 -23.37 -5.06 -10.93
C ARG A 22 -24.74 -4.45 -10.82
N PHE A 23 -25.51 -4.60 -11.90
CA PHE A 23 -26.95 -4.44 -11.92
C PHE A 23 -27.62 -5.79 -12.23
N LEU A 24 -28.15 -6.43 -11.19
CA LEU A 24 -28.89 -7.70 -11.24
C LEU A 24 -30.26 -7.61 -10.55
N ASN A 25 -30.81 -6.40 -10.42
CA ASN A 25 -32.19 -6.21 -9.99
C ASN A 25 -32.97 -5.58 -11.15
N ASP A 26 -33.84 -6.37 -11.78
CA ASP A 26 -34.63 -6.01 -12.98
C ASP A 26 -33.81 -5.69 -14.24
N THR A 27 -32.50 -5.96 -14.21
CA THR A 27 -31.55 -5.70 -15.31
C THR A 27 -30.46 -6.75 -15.25
N TYR A 28 -29.84 -7.10 -16.38
CA TYR A 28 -28.63 -7.92 -16.40
C TYR A 28 -27.47 -7.15 -17.02
N LEU A 29 -26.70 -6.47 -16.18
CA LEU A 29 -25.48 -5.76 -16.57
C LEU A 29 -24.40 -5.96 -15.49
N ARG A 30 -23.20 -6.34 -15.91
CA ARG A 30 -22.06 -6.57 -15.02
C ARG A 30 -20.79 -5.95 -15.61
N LEU A 31 -19.96 -5.37 -14.74
CA LEU A 31 -18.59 -4.97 -15.02
C LEU A 31 -17.68 -5.74 -14.07
N ILE A 32 -16.86 -6.63 -14.61
CA ILE A 32 -16.22 -7.71 -13.87
C ILE A 32 -14.71 -7.58 -14.01
N HIS A 33 -13.96 -7.70 -12.91
CA HIS A 33 -12.50 -7.84 -12.96
C HIS A 33 -12.16 -9.33 -12.98
N GLN A 34 -11.95 -9.91 -14.16
CA GLN A 34 -11.86 -11.36 -14.35
C GLN A 34 -10.46 -11.92 -14.07
N ASP A 35 -10.38 -13.25 -14.03
CA ASP A 35 -9.11 -13.98 -14.00
C ASP A 35 -8.17 -13.49 -15.12
N GLY A 36 -6.89 -13.34 -14.79
CA GLY A 36 -5.91 -12.67 -15.65
C GLY A 36 -5.93 -11.14 -15.59
N GLY A 37 -6.84 -10.53 -14.82
CA GLY A 37 -6.88 -9.08 -14.54
C GLY A 37 -7.61 -8.24 -15.59
N THR A 38 -8.31 -8.85 -16.53
CA THR A 38 -9.09 -8.13 -17.55
C THR A 38 -10.37 -7.55 -16.97
N VAL A 39 -10.93 -6.55 -17.64
CA VAL A 39 -12.27 -6.04 -17.36
C VAL A 39 -13.22 -6.58 -18.40
N ARG A 40 -14.26 -7.30 -17.97
CA ARG A 40 -15.37 -7.74 -18.83
C ARG A 40 -16.62 -6.92 -18.54
N LEU A 41 -17.10 -6.25 -19.56
CA LEU A 41 -18.45 -5.72 -19.62
C LEU A 41 -19.37 -6.82 -20.16
N LEU A 42 -20.42 -7.15 -19.42
CA LEU A 42 -21.36 -8.21 -19.78
C LEU A 42 -22.79 -7.70 -19.63
N VAL A 43 -23.59 -7.84 -20.69
CA VAL A 43 -25.03 -7.58 -20.70
C VAL A 43 -25.74 -8.82 -21.23
N ASN A 44 -26.92 -9.16 -20.71
CA ASN A 44 -27.84 -10.05 -21.41
C ASN A 44 -28.98 -9.20 -21.98
N ASP A 45 -29.22 -9.33 -23.28
CA ASP A 45 -30.32 -8.62 -23.96
C ASP A 45 -31.69 -9.21 -23.60
N SER A 46 -32.78 -8.61 -24.08
CA SER A 46 -34.14 -9.09 -23.77
C SER A 46 -34.42 -10.53 -24.21
N SER A 47 -33.61 -11.10 -25.13
CA SER A 47 -33.67 -12.51 -25.55
C SER A 47 -32.86 -13.44 -24.64
N ASN A 48 -32.26 -12.90 -23.58
CA ASN A 48 -31.29 -13.57 -22.72
C ASN A 48 -30.04 -14.06 -23.48
N THR A 49 -29.62 -13.31 -24.50
CA THR A 49 -28.36 -13.54 -25.20
C THR A 49 -27.28 -12.64 -24.62
N SER A 50 -26.13 -13.22 -24.25
CA SER A 50 -25.00 -12.47 -23.71
C SER A 50 -24.29 -11.66 -24.79
N LYS A 51 -24.04 -10.37 -24.47
CA LYS A 51 -23.24 -9.40 -25.21
C LYS A 51 -22.09 -8.96 -24.34
N GLU A 52 -20.89 -8.89 -24.90
CA GLU A 52 -19.69 -8.65 -24.08
C GLU A 52 -18.60 -7.84 -24.74
N CYS A 53 -17.84 -7.13 -23.92
CA CYS A 53 -16.61 -6.47 -24.32
C CYS A 53 -15.53 -6.76 -23.26
N ILE A 54 -14.30 -7.02 -23.68
CA ILE A 54 -13.21 -7.44 -22.80
C ILE A 54 -11.98 -6.54 -23.04
N SER A 55 -11.39 -6.04 -21.95
CA SER A 55 -10.13 -5.30 -22.02
C SER A 55 -8.91 -6.22 -21.96
N SER A 56 -7.72 -5.65 -22.22
CA SER A 56 -6.48 -6.21 -21.71
C SER A 56 -6.43 -6.17 -20.17
N ALA A 57 -5.47 -6.87 -19.58
CA ALA A 57 -5.30 -6.88 -18.12
C ALA A 57 -4.98 -5.48 -17.59
N LEU A 58 -5.68 -5.09 -16.51
CA LEU A 58 -5.34 -3.90 -15.75
C LEU A 58 -4.01 -4.10 -15.03
N THR A 59 -3.24 -3.02 -14.89
CA THR A 59 -2.00 -3.04 -14.12
C THR A 59 -2.29 -2.82 -12.63
N PRO A 60 -1.95 -3.76 -11.73
CA PRO A 60 -2.08 -3.53 -10.31
C PRO A 60 -1.33 -2.28 -9.85
N GLY A 61 -1.90 -1.52 -8.91
CA GLY A 61 -1.32 -0.27 -8.40
C GLY A 61 -1.48 0.95 -9.30
N LYS A 62 -1.94 0.77 -10.55
CA LYS A 62 -2.18 1.86 -11.50
C LYS A 62 -3.65 2.25 -11.50
N TRP A 63 -3.94 3.55 -11.35
CA TRP A 63 -5.27 4.08 -11.64
C TRP A 63 -5.55 3.97 -13.13
N THR A 64 -6.68 3.34 -13.46
CA THR A 64 -7.17 3.16 -14.81
C THR A 64 -8.61 3.65 -14.89
N HIS A 65 -8.90 4.44 -15.92
CA HIS A 65 -10.25 4.88 -16.23
C HIS A 65 -10.96 3.80 -17.04
N ILE A 66 -12.13 3.37 -16.58
CA ILE A 66 -12.96 2.40 -17.26
C ILE A 66 -14.27 3.08 -17.64
N CYS A 67 -14.62 3.03 -18.92
CA CYS A 67 -15.90 3.53 -19.40
C CYS A 67 -16.61 2.47 -20.25
N ALA A 68 -17.76 2.02 -19.76
CA ALA A 68 -18.66 1.08 -20.42
C ALA A 68 -19.88 1.86 -20.93
N THR A 69 -20.12 1.87 -22.24
CA THR A 69 -21.16 2.70 -22.85
C THR A 69 -21.84 1.97 -24.01
N GLY A 70 -23.12 2.22 -24.26
CA GLY A 70 -23.84 1.57 -25.34
C GLY A 70 -25.24 2.11 -25.55
N SER A 71 -25.84 1.72 -26.67
CA SER A 71 -27.25 1.94 -27.03
C SER A 71 -27.70 0.83 -27.98
N SER A 72 -28.81 1.04 -28.69
CA SER A 72 -29.21 0.18 -29.81
C SER A 72 -28.23 0.15 -30.99
N SER A 73 -27.17 0.97 -30.96
CA SER A 73 -26.06 0.94 -31.92
C SER A 73 -24.93 -0.01 -31.54
N GLY A 74 -24.98 -0.63 -30.36
CA GLY A 74 -23.94 -1.52 -29.85
C GLY A 74 -23.43 -1.14 -28.46
N LEU A 75 -22.62 -2.04 -27.93
CA LEU A 75 -21.93 -1.98 -26.65
C LEU A 75 -20.44 -1.68 -26.89
N LYS A 76 -19.83 -0.86 -26.03
CA LYS A 76 -18.43 -0.45 -26.15
C LYS A 76 -17.76 -0.38 -24.79
N LEU A 77 -16.50 -0.78 -24.74
CA LEU A 77 -15.63 -0.65 -23.58
C LEU A 77 -14.43 0.24 -23.93
N TYR A 78 -14.15 1.19 -23.06
CA TYR A 78 -13.01 2.09 -23.14
C TYR A 78 -12.13 1.95 -21.90
N ILE A 79 -10.82 1.99 -22.10
CA ILE A 79 -9.79 2.01 -21.06
C ILE A 79 -8.88 3.22 -21.30
N ASP A 80 -8.65 4.04 -20.26
CA ASP A 80 -7.82 5.25 -20.32
C ASP A 80 -8.17 6.14 -21.54
N GLY A 81 -9.48 6.32 -21.77
CA GLY A 81 -10.01 7.14 -22.87
C GLY A 81 -10.05 6.48 -24.26
N THR A 82 -9.52 5.26 -24.43
CA THR A 82 -9.39 4.57 -25.72
C THR A 82 -10.37 3.41 -25.83
N GLU A 83 -11.07 3.26 -26.96
CA GLU A 83 -11.95 2.10 -27.22
C GLU A 83 -11.10 0.84 -27.32
N VAL A 84 -11.34 -0.15 -26.46
CA VAL A 84 -10.58 -1.40 -26.43
C VAL A 84 -11.35 -2.57 -27.03
N ASP A 85 -12.69 -2.53 -26.98
CA ASP A 85 -13.54 -3.58 -27.52
C ASP A 85 -14.99 -3.11 -27.70
N SER A 86 -15.75 -3.82 -28.54
CA SER A 86 -17.14 -3.53 -28.86
C SER A 86 -17.92 -4.77 -29.29
N ASP A 87 -19.22 -4.81 -29.03
CA ASP A 87 -20.13 -5.87 -29.47
C ASP A 87 -21.50 -5.31 -29.90
N THR A 88 -22.24 -6.11 -30.65
CA THR A 88 -23.63 -5.87 -30.99
C THR A 88 -24.52 -5.86 -29.74
N TRP A 89 -25.36 -4.85 -29.60
CA TRP A 89 -26.37 -4.78 -28.56
C TRP A 89 -27.50 -3.87 -29.02
N ASP A 90 -28.74 -4.30 -28.76
CA ASP A 90 -29.96 -3.62 -29.22
C ASP A 90 -30.49 -2.58 -28.22
N GLY A 91 -29.76 -2.35 -27.11
CA GLY A 91 -30.15 -1.43 -26.06
C GLY A 91 -31.19 -2.00 -25.09
N THR A 92 -31.53 -3.30 -25.20
CA THR A 92 -32.48 -3.95 -24.31
C THR A 92 -31.78 -4.77 -23.23
N PHE A 93 -32.45 -4.96 -22.09
CA PHE A 93 -31.94 -5.78 -21.00
C PHE A 93 -32.86 -6.97 -20.75
N TRP A 94 -32.27 -8.11 -20.42
CA TRP A 94 -32.99 -9.18 -19.77
C TRP A 94 -33.47 -8.71 -18.40
N THR A 95 -34.77 -8.86 -18.13
CA THR A 95 -35.34 -8.65 -16.80
C THR A 95 -34.92 -9.79 -15.88
N TYR A 96 -33.81 -9.58 -15.17
CA TYR A 96 -33.28 -10.54 -14.22
C TYR A 96 -33.92 -10.38 -12.84
N SER A 97 -34.31 -11.49 -12.23
CA SER A 97 -34.77 -11.53 -10.84
C SER A 97 -34.21 -12.77 -10.14
N SER A 98 -33.73 -12.59 -8.91
CA SER A 98 -33.20 -13.67 -8.07
C SER A 98 -33.45 -13.36 -6.60
N ALA A 99 -33.81 -14.38 -5.83
CA ALA A 99 -33.88 -14.26 -4.37
C ALA A 99 -32.51 -13.96 -3.74
N TYR A 100 -31.42 -14.22 -4.45
CA TYR A 100 -30.07 -13.95 -3.98
C TYR A 100 -29.61 -12.56 -4.39
N TYR A 101 -29.82 -12.16 -5.65
CA TYR A 101 -29.32 -10.92 -6.24
C TYR A 101 -30.41 -9.85 -6.32
N GLN A 102 -30.64 -9.15 -5.21
CA GLN A 102 -31.72 -8.16 -5.09
C GLN A 102 -31.22 -6.71 -5.15
N ASN A 103 -29.89 -6.51 -5.12
CA ASN A 103 -29.28 -5.19 -5.02
C ASN A 103 -28.33 -4.93 -6.19
N ASN A 104 -28.32 -3.67 -6.63
CA ASN A 104 -27.28 -3.12 -7.48
C ASN A 104 -26.08 -2.76 -6.61
N THR A 105 -24.87 -3.13 -7.03
CA THR A 105 -23.67 -3.02 -6.19
C THR A 105 -22.48 -2.43 -6.94
N ILE A 106 -21.60 -1.80 -6.17
CA ILE A 106 -20.31 -1.27 -6.61
C ILE A 106 -19.23 -1.94 -5.75
N GLY A 107 -18.23 -2.54 -6.38
CA GLY A 107 -17.08 -3.18 -5.73
C GLY A 107 -17.35 -4.54 -5.08
N SER A 108 -18.53 -5.14 -5.27
CA SER A 108 -18.88 -6.43 -4.68
C SER A 108 -19.96 -7.15 -5.47
N ALA A 109 -19.84 -8.48 -5.53
CA ALA A 109 -20.89 -9.41 -5.94
C ALA A 109 -21.74 -9.93 -4.76
N GLU A 110 -21.59 -9.39 -3.55
CA GLU A 110 -22.44 -9.75 -2.40
C GLU A 110 -23.63 -8.81 -2.25
N ASN A 111 -24.77 -9.34 -1.77
CA ASN A 111 -25.99 -8.55 -1.60
C ASN A 111 -26.19 -8.01 -0.19
N THR A 112 -25.63 -8.67 0.82
CA THR A 112 -25.90 -8.42 2.24
C THR A 112 -24.86 -7.55 2.92
N GLY A 113 -23.78 -7.18 2.22
CA GLY A 113 -22.71 -6.36 2.80
C GLY A 113 -22.19 -6.94 4.12
N SER A 114 -22.04 -8.27 4.22
CA SER A 114 -21.39 -8.87 5.37
C SER A 114 -19.95 -8.37 5.48
N SER A 115 -19.51 -8.03 6.69
CA SER A 115 -18.11 -7.71 6.99
C SER A 115 -17.58 -8.71 8.01
N PRO A 116 -16.61 -9.57 7.64
CA PRO A 116 -16.04 -9.74 6.30
C PRO A 116 -17.06 -10.34 5.30
N PRO A 117 -16.86 -10.15 3.98
CA PRO A 117 -17.70 -10.77 2.96
C PRO A 117 -17.72 -12.29 3.12
N ALA A 118 -18.91 -12.90 2.95
CA ALA A 118 -19.10 -14.33 3.10
C ALA A 118 -18.25 -15.13 2.09
N ASN A 119 -17.97 -14.53 0.94
CA ASN A 119 -16.97 -14.99 -0.01
C ASN A 119 -15.97 -13.88 -0.32
N PRO A 120 -14.71 -13.97 0.13
CA PRO A 120 -13.71 -12.92 -0.12
C PRO A 120 -13.32 -12.75 -1.59
N HIS A 121 -13.69 -13.68 -2.48
CA HIS A 121 -13.45 -13.60 -3.93
C HIS A 121 -14.52 -12.80 -4.69
N SER A 122 -15.66 -12.53 -4.06
CA SER A 122 -16.77 -11.79 -4.67
C SER A 122 -16.53 -10.28 -4.73
N VAL A 123 -15.49 -9.76 -4.05
CA VAL A 123 -15.24 -8.32 -3.91
C VAL A 123 -14.05 -7.87 -4.74
N PHE A 124 -14.18 -6.70 -5.36
CA PHE A 124 -13.06 -6.04 -6.02
C PHE A 124 -11.96 -5.74 -4.99
N LYS A 125 -10.73 -6.19 -5.27
CA LYS A 125 -9.56 -5.95 -4.41
C LYS A 125 -8.76 -4.79 -4.96
N GLY A 126 -8.92 -3.63 -4.36
CA GLY A 126 -8.24 -2.40 -4.77
C GLY A 126 -9.08 -1.18 -4.43
N TYR A 127 -8.89 -0.11 -5.19
CA TYR A 127 -9.57 1.16 -5.02
C TYR A 127 -10.52 1.45 -6.17
N LEU A 128 -11.66 2.04 -5.85
CA LEU A 128 -12.62 2.58 -6.80
C LEU A 128 -12.84 4.06 -6.51
N SER A 129 -13.05 4.87 -7.54
CA SER A 129 -13.30 6.30 -7.41
C SER A 129 -14.18 6.81 -8.56
N GLN A 130 -14.87 7.94 -8.32
CA GLN A 130 -15.55 8.71 -9.37
C GLN A 130 -16.46 7.87 -10.26
N TYR A 131 -17.42 7.15 -9.67
CA TYR A 131 -18.41 6.41 -10.42
C TYR A 131 -19.53 7.34 -10.92
N ARG A 132 -19.76 7.36 -12.25
CA ARG A 132 -20.87 8.05 -12.91
C ARG A 132 -21.74 7.11 -13.74
N LEU A 133 -23.05 7.23 -13.57
CA LEU A 133 -24.05 6.54 -14.40
C LEU A 133 -24.75 7.55 -15.32
N TYR A 134 -24.96 7.15 -16.58
CA TYR A 134 -25.53 7.99 -17.62
C TYR A 134 -26.79 7.33 -18.20
N ASN A 135 -27.74 8.15 -18.62
CA ASN A 135 -28.95 7.70 -19.32
C ASN A 135 -28.83 7.73 -20.85
N ALA A 136 -27.64 8.03 -21.36
CA ALA A 136 -27.35 8.08 -22.79
C ALA A 136 -25.99 7.44 -23.09
N GLN A 137 -25.81 7.01 -24.33
CA GLN A 137 -24.51 6.55 -24.81
C GLN A 137 -23.55 7.73 -24.91
N LEU A 138 -22.38 7.56 -24.30
CA LEU A 138 -21.27 8.49 -24.40
C LEU A 138 -20.58 8.42 -25.76
N THR A 139 -20.28 9.59 -26.33
CA THR A 139 -19.43 9.75 -27.50
C THR A 139 -17.94 9.58 -27.15
N PRO A 140 -17.06 9.21 -28.10
CA PRO A 140 -15.62 9.13 -27.84
C PRO A 140 -15.01 10.41 -27.25
N THR A 141 -15.46 11.59 -27.70
CA THR A 141 -15.03 12.88 -27.14
C THR A 141 -15.44 13.07 -25.68
N GLN A 142 -16.65 12.65 -25.30
CA GLN A 142 -17.10 12.68 -23.91
C GLN A 142 -16.30 11.70 -23.04
N VAL A 143 -15.99 10.51 -23.55
CA VAL A 143 -15.13 9.54 -22.85
C VAL A 143 -13.73 10.12 -22.63
N SER A 144 -13.14 10.74 -23.65
CA SER A 144 -11.84 11.41 -23.53
C SER A 144 -11.88 12.58 -22.52
N THR A 145 -12.99 13.32 -22.46
CA THR A 145 -13.18 14.39 -21.47
C THR A 145 -13.25 13.83 -20.05
N LEU A 146 -13.95 12.70 -19.84
CA LEU A 146 -13.99 12.01 -18.54
C LEU A 146 -12.63 11.48 -18.10
N TYR A 147 -11.86 10.93 -19.03
CA TYR A 147 -10.51 10.46 -18.73
C TYR A 147 -9.59 11.61 -18.28
N ASN A 148 -9.77 12.80 -18.85
CA ASN A 148 -9.01 14.00 -18.51
C ASN A 148 -9.71 14.89 -17.46
N GLU A 149 -10.65 14.34 -16.69
CA GLU A 149 -11.40 15.09 -15.69
C GLU A 149 -10.46 15.76 -14.66
N ALA A 150 -10.69 17.05 -14.40
CA ALA A 150 -9.92 17.82 -13.43
C ALA A 150 -10.58 17.82 -12.03
N ALA A 151 -9.80 18.14 -11.01
CA ALA A 151 -10.30 18.22 -9.63
C ALA A 151 -11.50 19.19 -9.44
N ALA A 152 -11.58 20.24 -10.26
CA ALA A 152 -12.68 21.20 -10.25
C ALA A 152 -14.02 20.60 -10.74
N ASP A 153 -13.96 19.54 -11.56
CA ASP A 153 -15.12 18.92 -12.18
C ASP A 153 -15.64 17.69 -11.40
N ASN A 154 -14.83 17.14 -10.48
CA ASN A 154 -15.09 15.91 -9.71
C ASN A 154 -16.39 15.89 -8.89
N ALA A 155 -17.01 17.05 -8.66
CA ALA A 155 -18.29 17.16 -7.94
C ALA A 155 -19.47 17.48 -8.87
N THR A 156 -19.22 17.71 -10.15
CA THR A 156 -20.26 18.00 -11.15
C THR A 156 -20.93 16.69 -11.55
N LEU A 157 -22.22 16.57 -11.23
CA LEU A 157 -23.05 15.41 -11.58
C LEU A 157 -23.01 15.18 -13.10
N ASN A 158 -23.54 16.11 -13.88
CA ASN A 158 -23.62 16.00 -15.33
C ASN A 158 -22.32 16.47 -16.00
N TYR A 159 -21.29 15.64 -15.90
CA TYR A 159 -20.00 15.83 -16.56
C TYR A 159 -19.70 14.64 -17.47
N PRO A 160 -19.25 14.84 -18.72
CA PRO A 160 -19.13 16.12 -19.41
C PRO A 160 -20.51 16.76 -19.58
N VAL A 161 -20.57 18.09 -19.68
CA VAL A 161 -21.85 18.81 -19.75
C VAL A 161 -22.70 18.27 -20.90
N GLY A 162 -23.95 17.91 -20.62
CA GLY A 162 -24.89 17.37 -21.60
C GLY A 162 -24.75 15.88 -21.91
N ALA A 163 -23.85 15.16 -21.23
CA ALA A 163 -23.68 13.71 -21.39
C ALA A 163 -24.80 12.88 -20.75
N GLY A 164 -25.64 13.50 -19.91
CA GLY A 164 -26.81 12.85 -19.32
C GLY A 164 -26.47 12.01 -18.09
N ALA A 165 -25.50 12.45 -17.27
CA ALA A 165 -25.20 11.74 -16.03
C ALA A 165 -26.38 11.90 -15.04
N ILE A 166 -26.87 10.77 -14.54
CA ILE A 166 -28.02 10.66 -13.63
C ILE A 166 -27.60 10.29 -12.20
N ALA A 167 -26.40 9.75 -12.02
CA ALA A 167 -25.85 9.48 -10.70
C ALA A 167 -24.33 9.74 -10.67
N LEU A 168 -23.85 10.33 -9.58
CA LEU A 168 -22.42 10.48 -9.29
C LEU A 168 -22.14 10.07 -7.86
N TYR A 169 -21.32 9.04 -7.72
CA TYR A 169 -20.72 8.61 -6.47
C TYR A 169 -19.25 9.01 -6.52
N GLN A 170 -18.91 10.06 -5.78
CA GLN A 170 -17.52 10.53 -5.74
C GLN A 170 -16.60 9.51 -5.06
N LEU A 171 -17.16 8.65 -4.20
CA LEU A 171 -16.46 7.63 -3.40
C LEU A 171 -15.32 8.22 -2.56
N LYS A 172 -15.46 9.49 -2.13
CA LYS A 172 -14.51 10.23 -1.29
C LYS A 172 -14.73 9.95 0.20
N GLY A 173 -14.82 8.67 0.54
CA GLY A 173 -15.04 8.23 1.91
C GLY A 173 -16.50 8.23 2.37
N ASN A 174 -17.45 8.35 1.45
CA ASN A 174 -18.84 7.96 1.66
C ASN A 174 -19.36 7.43 0.32
N CYS A 175 -20.55 6.87 0.33
CA CYS A 175 -21.27 6.49 -0.88
C CYS A 175 -22.48 7.41 -1.11
N THR A 176 -22.42 8.64 -0.61
CA THR A 176 -23.42 9.65 -0.90
C THR A 176 -23.44 9.92 -2.40
N GLU A 177 -24.62 9.79 -2.97
CA GLU A 177 -24.84 10.07 -4.38
C GLU A 177 -25.19 11.55 -4.56
N THR A 178 -24.56 12.22 -5.52
CA THR A 178 -24.57 13.69 -5.67
C THR A 178 -25.93 14.25 -6.08
N SER A 179 -26.76 13.49 -6.81
CA SER A 179 -28.12 13.90 -7.19
C SER A 179 -29.12 13.82 -6.04
N GLY A 180 -28.81 13.03 -5.01
CA GLY A 180 -29.71 12.74 -3.89
C GLY A 180 -30.75 11.64 -4.16
N THR A 181 -30.78 11.07 -5.38
CA THR A 181 -31.82 10.12 -5.81
C THR A 181 -31.45 8.67 -5.48
N TYR A 182 -30.17 8.31 -5.63
CA TYR A 182 -29.73 6.92 -5.60
C TYR A 182 -28.81 6.61 -4.42
N SER A 183 -28.92 7.36 -3.31
CA SER A 183 -28.08 7.09 -2.14
C SER A 183 -28.29 5.65 -1.64
N PRO A 184 -27.21 4.91 -1.34
CA PRO A 184 -27.29 3.50 -1.01
C PRO A 184 -27.76 3.29 0.43
N THR A 185 -28.17 2.07 0.71
CA THR A 185 -28.77 1.67 1.99
C THR A 185 -27.75 1.35 3.09
N SER A 186 -26.45 1.26 2.78
CA SER A 186 -25.39 0.98 3.76
C SER A 186 -24.07 1.66 3.40
N GLU A 187 -23.55 2.48 4.32
CA GLU A 187 -22.18 3.03 4.27
C GLU A 187 -21.18 2.15 5.06
N ALA A 188 -21.65 1.20 5.87
CA ALA A 188 -20.87 0.53 6.92
C ALA A 188 -19.71 -0.34 6.41
N ASN A 189 -19.73 -0.72 5.14
CA ASN A 189 -18.66 -1.52 4.50
C ASN A 189 -17.69 -0.67 3.68
N LEU A 190 -17.93 0.64 3.61
CA LEU A 190 -16.90 1.54 3.14
C LEU A 190 -15.87 1.65 4.25
N VAL A 191 -14.71 1.03 4.04
CA VAL A 191 -13.52 1.52 4.70
C VAL A 191 -13.26 2.89 4.09
N GLN A 192 -13.72 3.92 4.80
CA GLN A 192 -13.29 5.28 4.54
C GLN A 192 -11.76 5.25 4.58
N SER A 193 -11.11 5.73 3.53
CA SER A 193 -9.73 6.17 3.65
C SER A 193 -9.60 7.48 4.48
N ARG A 194 -10.57 7.74 5.39
CA ARG A 194 -10.86 8.96 6.15
C ARG A 194 -11.44 10.12 5.31
N PRO A 195 -12.14 11.09 5.94
CA PRO A 195 -12.76 12.20 5.23
C PRO A 195 -11.67 13.04 4.57
N ASN A 196 -11.84 13.40 3.29
CA ASN A 196 -10.92 14.13 2.39
C ASN A 196 -9.91 13.32 1.53
N TYR A 197 -10.15 12.04 1.21
CA TYR A 197 -9.24 11.20 0.39
C TYR A 197 -9.92 10.75 -0.94
N LEU A 198 -9.31 10.52 -2.13
CA LEU A 198 -7.92 10.24 -2.56
C LEU A 198 -7.15 9.22 -1.71
N GLY A 199 -7.73 8.03 -1.57
CA GLY A 199 -7.30 6.75 -0.97
C GLY A 199 -5.83 6.37 -0.70
N GLY A 200 -4.85 7.09 -1.22
CA GLY A 200 -3.43 6.89 -0.95
C GLY A 200 -2.79 8.20 -0.52
N ASN A 201 -1.74 8.13 0.28
CA ASN A 201 -0.79 9.22 0.31
C ASN A 201 -0.33 9.46 -1.15
N THR A 202 -0.66 10.64 -1.67
CA THR A 202 -0.29 11.11 -3.02
C THR A 202 0.96 11.99 -2.99
N ASP A 203 1.64 12.09 -1.86
CA ASP A 203 2.96 12.69 -1.79
C ASP A 203 3.91 11.81 -2.60
N GLY A 204 4.66 12.45 -3.49
CA GLY A 204 5.55 11.76 -4.41
C GLY A 204 4.86 11.38 -5.72
N THR A 205 5.51 10.50 -6.49
CA THR A 205 5.11 10.16 -7.86
C THR A 205 4.31 8.85 -7.94
N MET A 206 4.31 8.05 -6.86
CA MET A 206 3.54 6.81 -6.76
C MET A 206 2.60 6.89 -5.56
N PRO A 207 1.34 6.45 -5.72
CA PRO A 207 0.43 6.37 -4.60
C PRO A 207 0.92 5.31 -3.59
N SER A 208 0.84 5.63 -2.31
CA SER A 208 1.08 4.69 -1.22
C SER A 208 -0.07 4.68 -0.22
N GLN A 209 -0.28 3.57 0.48
CA GLN A 209 -1.22 3.44 1.59
C GLN A 209 -0.42 3.62 2.87
N VAL A 210 -0.81 4.56 3.73
CA VAL A 210 -0.05 4.88 4.94
C VAL A 210 -0.91 4.72 6.19
N ASN A 211 -0.39 3.98 7.18
CA ASN A 211 -0.88 3.99 8.55
C ASN A 211 0.21 4.56 9.45
N ALA A 212 0.15 5.86 9.69
CA ALA A 212 1.14 6.59 10.46
C ALA A 212 0.59 7.01 11.84
N ASN A 213 1.42 6.83 12.86
CA ASN A 213 1.34 7.50 14.14
C ASN A 213 2.55 8.45 14.24
N ALA A 214 2.40 9.66 13.72
CA ALA A 214 3.46 10.66 13.68
C ALA A 214 3.94 11.08 15.07
N ASP A 215 3.04 11.09 16.07
CA ASP A 215 3.38 11.41 17.46
C ASP A 215 4.28 10.34 18.09
N ALA A 216 4.07 9.07 17.73
CA ALA A 216 4.95 7.96 18.10
C ALA A 216 6.14 7.77 17.13
N GLY A 217 6.23 8.60 16.08
CA GLY A 217 7.31 8.55 15.10
C GLY A 217 7.35 7.27 14.27
N PHE A 218 6.21 6.60 14.05
CA PHE A 218 6.15 5.33 13.33
C PHE A 218 5.12 5.33 12.21
N SER A 219 5.46 4.74 11.07
CA SER A 219 4.58 4.61 9.91
C SER A 219 4.74 3.27 9.22
N ILE A 220 3.61 2.72 8.76
CA ILE A 220 3.54 1.57 7.88
C ILE A 220 3.06 2.05 6.52
N VAL A 221 3.86 1.80 5.48
CA VAL A 221 3.61 2.23 4.11
C VAL A 221 3.47 1.01 3.22
N LYS A 222 2.37 0.87 2.50
CA LYS A 222 2.17 -0.18 1.48
C LYS A 222 2.03 0.46 0.12
N TYR A 223 2.71 -0.05 -0.90
CA TYR A 223 2.66 0.50 -2.25
C TYR A 223 2.88 -0.60 -3.29
N VAL A 224 2.63 -0.29 -4.55
CA VAL A 224 2.96 -1.15 -5.68
C VAL A 224 4.13 -0.52 -6.42
N GLY A 225 5.20 -1.29 -6.62
CA GLY A 225 6.39 -0.78 -7.29
C GLY A 225 6.15 -0.57 -8.78
N ASN A 226 6.92 0.33 -9.40
CA ASN A 226 6.85 0.63 -10.83
C ASN A 226 8.19 0.46 -11.56
N GLY A 227 9.24 -0.02 -10.87
CA GLY A 227 10.57 -0.24 -11.46
C GLY A 227 11.31 1.01 -11.92
N THR A 228 10.82 2.22 -11.61
CA THR A 228 11.42 3.48 -12.07
C THR A 228 12.35 4.05 -11.00
N SER A 229 13.63 4.22 -11.34
CA SER A 229 14.58 4.90 -10.44
C SER A 229 14.21 6.37 -10.28
N GLY A 230 14.23 6.87 -9.06
CA GLY A 230 13.79 8.23 -8.73
C GLY A 230 12.28 8.34 -8.48
N ALA A 231 11.51 7.26 -8.59
CA ALA A 231 10.12 7.26 -8.15
C ALA A 231 10.05 7.51 -6.64
N THR A 232 8.99 8.18 -6.19
CA THR A 232 8.80 8.53 -4.79
C THR A 232 7.48 8.00 -4.23
N ILE A 233 7.50 7.61 -2.96
CA ILE A 233 6.32 7.23 -2.17
C ILE A 233 6.22 8.12 -0.95
N GLY A 234 5.00 8.51 -0.58
CA GLY A 234 4.78 9.21 0.66
C GLY A 234 4.78 8.28 1.87
N HIS A 235 5.31 8.76 3.00
CA HIS A 235 5.40 7.98 4.24
C HIS A 235 4.55 8.55 5.38
N GLY A 236 3.97 9.75 5.23
CA GLY A 236 2.98 10.33 6.14
C GLY A 236 3.43 10.65 7.57
N LEU A 237 4.74 10.70 7.86
CA LEU A 237 5.26 11.03 9.20
C LEU A 237 5.31 12.54 9.46
N GLY A 238 5.31 13.38 8.43
CA GLY A 238 5.52 14.83 8.57
C GLY A 238 6.90 15.24 9.09
N LYS A 239 7.79 14.25 9.30
CA LYS A 239 9.19 14.37 9.74
C LYS A 239 10.04 13.40 8.91
N ILE A 240 11.33 13.69 8.80
CA ILE A 240 12.27 12.85 8.05
C ILE A 240 12.41 11.50 8.76
N PRO A 241 12.12 10.38 8.07
CA PRO A 241 12.42 9.04 8.57
C PRO A 241 13.93 8.84 8.71
N GLU A 242 14.37 8.31 9.85
CA GLU A 242 15.78 8.07 10.18
C GLU A 242 16.15 6.59 10.07
N LEU A 243 15.16 5.70 10.04
CA LEU A 243 15.33 4.27 9.78
C LEU A 243 14.10 3.76 9.03
N ALA A 244 14.28 2.89 8.04
CA ALA A 244 13.15 2.22 7.42
C ALA A 244 13.48 0.81 6.93
N PHE A 245 12.55 -0.12 7.13
CA PHE A 245 12.65 -1.51 6.67
C PHE A 245 11.68 -1.75 5.53
N PHE A 246 12.19 -2.21 4.39
CA PHE A 246 11.42 -2.46 3.19
C PHE A 246 11.37 -3.96 2.88
N LYS A 247 10.19 -4.42 2.44
CA LYS A 247 9.99 -5.79 2.02
C LYS A 247 9.05 -5.87 0.81
N ASN A 248 9.51 -6.55 -0.23
CA ASN A 248 8.63 -7.05 -1.29
C ASN A 248 7.77 -8.20 -0.74
N MET A 249 6.46 -8.17 -1.02
CA MET A 249 5.41 -9.03 -0.46
C MET A 249 4.85 -10.06 -1.45
N ASP A 250 5.28 -10.07 -2.71
CA ASP A 250 4.70 -10.91 -3.78
C ASP A 250 5.49 -12.20 -4.07
N GLN A 251 4.97 -13.05 -4.97
CA GLN A 251 5.52 -14.39 -5.20
C GLN A 251 6.94 -14.29 -5.80
N GLY A 252 7.90 -15.02 -5.22
CA GLY A 252 9.33 -14.83 -5.48
C GLY A 252 10.04 -13.98 -4.42
N SER A 253 9.30 -13.26 -3.57
CA SER A 253 9.88 -12.41 -2.53
C SER A 253 10.49 -13.15 -1.34
N SER A 254 10.31 -14.47 -1.20
CA SER A 254 10.96 -15.24 -0.14
C SER A 254 12.49 -15.28 -0.29
N SER A 255 13.03 -14.99 -1.48
CA SER A 255 14.47 -14.80 -1.72
C SER A 255 14.91 -13.35 -1.59
N TYR A 256 13.99 -12.39 -1.53
CA TYR A 256 14.32 -10.98 -1.35
C TYR A 256 14.49 -10.63 0.13
N ASN A 257 15.70 -10.17 0.44
CA ASN A 257 16.06 -9.64 1.75
C ASN A 257 15.21 -8.42 2.13
N TRP A 258 15.12 -8.17 3.42
CA TRP A 258 14.57 -6.94 4.01
C TRP A 258 15.60 -5.82 3.88
N SER A 259 15.42 -4.94 2.89
CA SER A 259 16.32 -3.81 2.67
C SER A 259 16.11 -2.74 3.75
N VAL A 260 17.20 -2.25 4.34
CA VAL A 260 17.16 -1.27 5.43
C VAL A 260 17.80 0.04 5.00
N TYR A 261 17.02 1.12 5.05
CA TYR A 261 17.53 2.48 5.04
C TYR A 261 17.95 2.89 6.46
N SER A 262 19.10 3.53 6.59
CA SER A 262 19.64 4.07 7.85
C SER A 262 20.14 5.49 7.63
N GLY A 263 19.44 6.48 8.21
CA GLY A 263 19.82 7.89 8.21
C GLY A 263 21.24 8.12 8.72
N PRO A 264 21.67 7.50 9.84
CA PRO A 264 23.05 7.62 10.33
C PRO A 264 24.14 7.16 9.34
N ASN A 265 23.85 6.23 8.41
CA ASN A 265 24.78 5.83 7.36
C ASN A 265 24.61 6.63 6.05
N GLY A 266 23.51 7.36 5.90
CA GLY A 266 23.16 8.10 4.70
C GLY A 266 22.46 7.25 3.62
N PRO A 267 22.03 7.87 2.51
CA PRO A 267 21.21 7.23 1.49
C PRO A 267 21.99 6.46 0.42
N THR A 268 23.31 6.42 0.51
CA THR A 268 24.21 5.87 -0.53
C THR A 268 24.37 4.36 -0.47
N GLY A 269 23.50 3.67 0.27
CA GLY A 269 23.61 2.24 0.48
C GLY A 269 22.51 1.69 1.38
N LEU A 270 22.70 0.46 1.82
CA LEU A 270 21.74 -0.23 2.68
C LEU A 270 22.40 -1.21 3.64
N LEU A 271 21.58 -1.68 4.58
CA LEU A 271 21.79 -2.92 5.32
C LEU A 271 20.68 -3.93 4.97
N TYR A 272 20.80 -5.16 5.44
CA TYR A 272 19.75 -6.17 5.35
C TYR A 272 19.35 -6.64 6.75
N LEU A 273 18.06 -6.56 7.09
CA LEU A 273 17.57 -6.94 8.43
C LEU A 273 17.71 -8.44 8.70
N ASN A 274 17.66 -9.27 7.65
CA ASN A 274 17.73 -10.73 7.74
C ASN A 274 19.11 -11.29 7.33
N ASP A 275 20.17 -10.49 7.43
CA ASP A 275 21.54 -10.89 7.14
C ASP A 275 22.51 -10.21 8.11
N THR A 276 23.77 -10.64 8.09
CA THR A 276 24.87 -10.12 8.89
C THR A 276 25.69 -9.05 8.18
N TYR A 277 25.49 -8.86 6.86
CA TYR A 277 26.32 -7.96 6.05
C TYR A 277 26.50 -6.56 6.65
N ALA A 278 27.70 -6.01 6.46
CA ALA A 278 28.00 -4.63 6.76
C ALA A 278 27.26 -3.68 5.79
N PHE A 279 27.32 -2.37 6.07
CA PHE A 279 26.70 -1.38 5.20
C PHE A 279 27.30 -1.48 3.78
N THR A 280 26.43 -1.62 2.80
CA THR A 280 26.82 -1.84 1.40
C THR A 280 26.44 -0.63 0.57
N VAL A 281 27.43 0.00 -0.06
CA VAL A 281 27.23 1.18 -0.93
C VAL A 281 26.55 0.75 -2.24
N THR A 282 25.40 1.36 -2.54
CA THR A 282 24.64 1.17 -3.78
C THR A 282 23.55 2.22 -3.91
N SER A 283 23.30 2.68 -5.13
CA SER A 283 22.19 3.59 -5.44
C SER A 283 20.89 2.86 -5.82
N SER A 284 20.95 1.55 -6.07
CA SER A 284 19.83 0.75 -6.60
C SER A 284 18.59 0.71 -5.69
N ARG A 285 18.73 1.01 -4.39
CA ARG A 285 17.62 1.09 -3.43
C ARG A 285 17.17 2.51 -3.15
N PHE A 286 18.02 3.42 -2.69
CA PHE A 286 17.55 4.75 -2.26
C PHE A 286 17.96 5.88 -3.21
N ASN A 287 18.46 5.53 -4.40
CA ASN A 287 18.82 6.47 -5.47
C ASN A 287 19.78 7.59 -4.98
N ASP A 288 20.69 7.25 -4.04
CA ASP A 288 21.58 8.19 -3.34
C ASP A 288 20.86 9.43 -2.77
N THR A 289 19.57 9.32 -2.48
CA THR A 289 18.70 10.43 -2.09
C THR A 289 18.14 10.22 -0.70
N ALA A 290 18.43 11.13 0.22
CA ALA A 290 17.83 11.10 1.56
C ALA A 290 16.32 11.34 1.48
N PRO A 291 15.50 10.69 2.34
CA PRO A 291 14.09 10.97 2.41
C PRO A 291 13.86 12.41 2.88
N THR A 292 12.71 12.96 2.51
CA THR A 292 12.25 14.26 3.01
C THR A 292 11.29 14.04 4.18
N ASN A 293 10.62 15.11 4.63
CA ASN A 293 9.55 14.98 5.63
C ASN A 293 8.22 14.43 5.06
N GLN A 294 8.16 14.20 3.74
CA GLN A 294 6.97 13.70 3.06
C GLN A 294 7.22 12.39 2.30
N VAL A 295 8.35 12.27 1.61
CA VAL A 295 8.59 11.18 0.65
C VAL A 295 9.92 10.46 0.85
N PHE A 296 9.91 9.16 0.52
CA PHE A 296 11.11 8.38 0.18
C PHE A 296 11.31 8.37 -1.33
N THR A 297 12.56 8.51 -1.76
CA THR A 297 12.98 8.24 -3.14
C THR A 297 13.45 6.80 -3.25
N LEU A 298 12.94 6.09 -4.25
CA LEU A 298 13.25 4.70 -4.53
C LEU A 298 14.14 4.59 -5.76
N GLY A 299 15.06 3.63 -5.75
CA GLY A 299 15.71 3.09 -6.93
C GLY A 299 14.79 2.07 -7.62
N ASN A 300 15.36 1.27 -8.52
CA ASN A 300 14.62 0.31 -9.34
C ASN A 300 14.79 -1.17 -8.92
N ASP A 301 15.45 -1.42 -7.78
CA ASP A 301 15.72 -2.78 -7.34
C ASP A 301 14.45 -3.53 -6.88
N GLY A 302 14.38 -4.82 -7.18
CA GLY A 302 13.20 -5.64 -6.88
C GLY A 302 12.90 -5.86 -5.39
N THR A 303 13.86 -5.60 -4.50
CA THR A 303 13.61 -5.66 -3.05
C THR A 303 12.74 -4.51 -2.52
N ILE A 304 12.64 -3.41 -3.28
CA ILE A 304 11.94 -2.19 -2.85
C ILE A 304 11.03 -1.55 -3.92
N ASN A 305 11.17 -1.87 -5.21
CA ASN A 305 10.43 -1.20 -6.27
C ASN A 305 10.27 -2.10 -7.52
N ALA A 306 10.12 -3.41 -7.35
CA ALA A 306 9.77 -4.29 -8.49
C ALA A 306 8.44 -3.85 -9.12
N SER A 307 8.43 -3.72 -10.46
CA SER A 307 7.24 -3.28 -11.19
C SER A 307 6.09 -4.27 -11.05
N GLY A 308 4.94 -3.79 -10.56
CA GLY A 308 3.73 -4.60 -10.36
C GLY A 308 3.68 -5.38 -9.04
N ASP A 309 4.79 -5.42 -8.30
CA ASP A 309 4.87 -6.12 -7.02
C ASP A 309 4.44 -5.21 -5.86
N ARG A 310 3.74 -5.79 -4.90
CA ARG A 310 3.36 -5.13 -3.64
C ARG A 310 4.54 -5.09 -2.68
N HIS A 311 4.73 -3.94 -2.06
CA HIS A 311 5.80 -3.69 -1.10
C HIS A 311 5.22 -3.11 0.19
N ILE A 312 5.92 -3.37 1.30
CA ILE A 312 5.65 -2.75 2.59
C ILE A 312 6.94 -2.13 3.15
N ALA A 313 6.80 -0.95 3.73
CA ALA A 313 7.86 -0.26 4.45
C ALA A 313 7.40 0.08 5.87
N TYR A 314 8.30 -0.09 6.82
CA TYR A 314 8.14 0.34 8.21
C TYR A 314 9.13 1.47 8.45
N CYS A 315 8.65 2.66 8.81
CA CYS A 315 9.47 3.86 8.88
C CYS A 315 9.45 4.44 10.29
N TRP A 316 10.61 4.82 10.81
CA TRP A 316 10.78 5.42 12.12
C TRP A 316 11.49 6.76 12.06
N THR A 317 11.10 7.67 12.95
CA THR A 317 11.78 8.93 13.24
C THR A 317 11.85 9.09 14.77
N SER A 318 12.92 9.70 15.27
CA SER A 318 13.11 9.90 16.71
C SER A 318 12.05 10.84 17.29
N ILE A 319 11.57 10.51 18.49
CA ILE A 319 10.63 11.30 19.27
C ILE A 319 11.25 11.56 20.64
N ASP A 320 11.34 12.83 21.02
CA ASP A 320 11.94 13.23 22.30
C ASP A 320 11.37 12.42 23.46
N LYS A 321 12.26 11.85 24.27
CA LYS A 321 11.97 11.01 25.45
C LYS A 321 11.17 9.72 25.19
N TYR A 322 10.94 9.35 23.93
CA TYR A 322 10.18 8.14 23.57
C TYR A 322 10.99 7.18 22.68
N SER A 323 11.60 7.68 21.61
CA SER A 323 12.37 6.87 20.67
C SER A 323 13.61 7.61 20.18
N LYS A 324 14.69 6.88 19.93
CA LYS A 324 15.91 7.46 19.35
C LYS A 324 16.57 6.51 18.36
N ILE A 325 16.88 7.05 17.19
CA ILE A 325 17.73 6.45 16.18
C ILE A 325 19.05 7.21 16.17
N GLY A 326 20.17 6.49 16.15
CA GLY A 326 21.48 7.13 16.12
C GLY A 326 22.61 6.17 15.84
N SER A 327 23.84 6.67 16.00
CA SER A 327 25.05 5.88 15.84
C SER A 327 26.07 6.16 16.94
N TYR A 328 27.02 5.26 17.09
CA TYR A 328 28.21 5.43 17.91
C TYR A 328 29.38 4.61 17.34
N VAL A 329 30.60 4.92 17.77
CA VAL A 329 31.81 4.17 17.40
C VAL A 329 32.23 3.32 18.60
N GLY A 330 32.41 2.03 18.39
CA GLY A 330 32.89 1.11 19.43
C GLY A 330 34.33 1.43 19.84
N ASN A 331 34.66 1.15 21.10
CA ASN A 331 35.95 1.54 21.70
C ASN A 331 36.56 0.44 22.59
N ASN A 332 36.23 -0.84 22.35
CA ASN A 332 36.77 -1.98 23.10
C ASN A 332 38.31 -1.89 23.23
N PRO A 333 38.89 -2.02 24.45
CA PRO A 333 38.31 -2.47 25.72
C PRO A 333 37.60 -1.42 26.57
N THR A 334 37.47 -0.19 26.10
CA THR A 334 36.78 0.88 26.80
C THR A 334 35.27 0.82 26.51
N ALA A 335 34.48 1.10 27.54
CA ALA A 335 33.04 1.28 27.40
C ALA A 335 32.69 2.57 26.65
N VAL A 336 31.61 2.54 25.88
CA VAL A 336 31.01 3.70 25.22
C VAL A 336 29.69 4.00 25.91
N SER A 337 29.49 5.23 26.35
CA SER A 337 28.21 5.69 26.90
C SER A 337 27.46 6.50 25.86
N VAL A 338 26.20 6.12 25.62
CA VAL A 338 25.32 6.76 24.63
C VAL A 338 24.14 7.37 25.37
N ASP A 339 23.96 8.68 25.20
CA ASP A 339 22.85 9.43 25.80
C ASP A 339 21.63 9.45 24.87
N LEU A 340 20.54 8.86 25.33
CA LEU A 340 19.25 8.84 24.66
C LEU A 340 18.32 9.97 25.13
N GLY A 341 18.54 10.50 26.34
CA GLY A 341 17.62 11.39 27.03
C GLY A 341 16.48 10.66 27.78
N PHE A 342 16.51 9.33 27.82
CA PHE A 342 15.55 8.47 28.53
C PHE A 342 16.20 7.12 28.89
N ALA A 343 15.65 6.44 29.89
CA ALA A 343 16.04 5.06 30.20
C ALA A 343 15.39 4.11 29.18
N PRO A 344 16.17 3.34 28.39
CA PRO A 344 15.61 2.49 27.36
C PRO A 344 14.99 1.22 27.93
N SER A 345 13.79 0.88 27.46
CA SER A 345 13.16 -0.42 27.72
C SER A 345 13.42 -1.45 26.62
N TRP A 346 13.79 -1.01 25.42
CA TRP A 346 14.11 -1.86 24.27
C TRP A 346 15.18 -1.19 23.40
N ILE A 347 16.17 -1.95 22.93
CA ILE A 347 17.21 -1.49 22.00
C ILE A 347 17.53 -2.58 20.98
N MET A 348 17.64 -2.19 19.71
CA MET A 348 18.27 -2.98 18.66
C MET A 348 19.55 -2.30 18.19
N VAL A 349 20.63 -3.06 18.04
CA VAL A 349 21.95 -2.57 17.59
C VAL A 349 22.43 -3.37 16.38
N LYS A 350 23.08 -2.68 15.44
CA LYS A 350 23.75 -3.30 14.29
C LYS A 350 25.12 -2.68 14.03
N ASN A 351 26.14 -3.52 13.91
CA ASN A 351 27.43 -3.12 13.37
C ASN A 351 27.31 -2.86 11.87
N THR A 352 27.72 -1.69 11.43
CA THR A 352 27.64 -1.24 10.04
C THR A 352 28.99 -1.28 9.33
N THR A 353 30.08 -1.44 10.05
CA THR A 353 31.45 -1.53 9.51
C THR A 353 31.84 -2.97 9.19
N SER A 354 31.45 -3.92 10.05
CA SER A 354 31.80 -5.34 9.94
C SER A 354 30.56 -6.22 9.91
N ALA A 355 30.71 -7.44 9.40
CA ALA A 355 29.63 -8.43 9.42
C ALA A 355 29.31 -8.85 10.86
N ALA A 356 28.06 -8.66 11.27
CA ALA A 356 27.54 -8.98 12.60
C ALA A 356 26.01 -9.01 12.59
N ASP A 357 25.42 -9.70 13.55
CA ASP A 357 23.97 -9.83 13.70
C ASP A 357 23.26 -8.54 14.13
N TRP A 358 21.94 -8.52 13.94
CA TRP A 358 21.03 -7.53 14.51
C TRP A 358 20.60 -7.98 15.90
N VAL A 359 21.24 -7.42 16.91
CA VAL A 359 21.03 -7.83 18.30
C VAL A 359 19.95 -6.97 18.95
N ILE A 360 18.98 -7.60 19.59
CA ILE A 360 17.90 -6.98 20.34
C ILE A 360 18.06 -7.27 21.83
N TYR A 361 17.95 -6.23 22.65
CA TYR A 361 17.84 -6.32 24.10
C TYR A 361 16.61 -5.56 24.61
N ASP A 362 16.09 -5.97 25.75
CA ASP A 362 15.01 -5.28 26.45
C ASP A 362 14.97 -5.62 27.94
N ASN A 363 14.22 -4.83 28.70
CA ASN A 363 14.12 -4.96 30.16
C ASN A 363 13.05 -5.96 30.65
N LYS A 364 12.40 -6.70 29.74
CA LYS A 364 11.35 -7.69 30.09
C LYS A 364 11.85 -9.12 29.99
N ARG A 365 12.75 -9.41 29.05
CA ARG A 365 13.35 -10.75 28.87
C ARG A 365 14.28 -11.14 30.02
N ASN A 366 14.77 -10.19 30.83
CA ASN A 366 15.63 -10.48 31.97
C ASN A 366 14.97 -10.10 33.32
N PRO A 367 14.79 -11.06 34.25
CA PRO A 367 14.24 -10.80 35.58
C PRO A 367 15.09 -9.85 36.45
N THR A 368 16.37 -9.67 36.13
CA THR A 368 17.32 -8.88 36.94
C THR A 368 17.41 -7.41 36.52
N GLY A 369 16.73 -7.01 35.43
CA GLY A 369 16.72 -5.63 34.92
C GLY A 369 17.91 -5.24 34.04
N ASN A 370 18.88 -6.14 33.82
CA ASN A 370 20.00 -5.94 32.89
C ASN A 370 19.68 -6.46 31.47
N PHE A 371 20.41 -6.00 30.46
CA PHE A 371 20.31 -6.51 29.08
C PHE A 371 21.20 -7.73 28.85
N ASP A 372 20.90 -8.83 29.56
CA ASP A 372 21.71 -10.07 29.50
C ASP A 372 21.13 -11.08 28.51
N ASN A 373 19.81 -11.07 28.33
CA ASN A 373 19.10 -11.89 27.36
C ASN A 373 18.91 -11.12 26.06
N TYR A 374 19.02 -11.82 24.93
CA TYR A 374 18.94 -11.21 23.61
C TYR A 374 18.19 -12.06 22.60
N LEU A 375 17.72 -11.39 21.54
CA LEU A 375 17.26 -12.02 20.31
C LEU A 375 18.10 -11.50 19.13
N LEU A 376 18.25 -12.34 18.11
CA LEU A 376 18.91 -11.99 16.86
C LEU A 376 17.82 -11.83 15.79
N ALA A 377 17.58 -10.61 15.33
CA ALA A 377 16.47 -10.32 14.42
C ALA A 377 16.60 -11.03 13.06
N ASN A 378 17.83 -11.41 12.69
CA ASN A 378 18.16 -12.08 11.46
C ASN A 378 18.18 -13.62 11.57
N LEU A 379 17.95 -14.21 12.74
CA LEU A 379 17.96 -15.66 12.95
C LEU A 379 16.62 -16.17 13.51
N ALA A 380 16.38 -17.48 13.34
CA ALA A 380 15.24 -18.18 13.93
C ALA A 380 15.59 -18.85 15.28
N ASP A 381 16.76 -18.53 15.84
CA ASP A 381 17.25 -19.12 17.08
C ASP A 381 16.38 -18.71 18.26
N ALA A 382 16.36 -19.58 19.28
CA ALA A 382 15.74 -19.26 20.55
C ALA A 382 16.48 -18.10 21.25
N GLU A 383 15.84 -17.53 22.28
CA GLU A 383 16.47 -16.53 23.15
C GLU A 383 17.82 -17.03 23.67
N GLY A 384 18.83 -16.18 23.54
CA GLY A 384 20.17 -16.42 24.06
C GLY A 384 20.42 -15.60 25.33
N THR A 385 21.37 -16.07 26.14
CA THR A 385 21.88 -15.34 27.31
C THR A 385 23.36 -15.07 27.09
N THR A 386 23.77 -13.82 27.21
CA THR A 386 25.18 -13.42 27.17
C THR A 386 25.93 -13.97 28.38
N GLY A 387 27.25 -14.19 28.24
CA GLY A 387 28.12 -14.54 29.38
C GLY A 387 28.40 -13.39 30.36
N GLY A 388 27.71 -12.24 30.18
CA GLY A 388 27.81 -11.00 30.95
C GLY A 388 27.21 -9.83 30.16
N ASN A 389 26.78 -8.75 30.84
CA ASN A 389 26.01 -7.65 30.24
C ASN A 389 26.77 -6.96 29.09
N TYR A 390 26.42 -7.21 27.83
CA TYR A 390 27.03 -6.55 26.67
C TYR A 390 26.61 -5.08 26.54
N LEU A 391 25.39 -4.78 26.99
CA LEU A 391 24.86 -3.44 27.16
C LEU A 391 24.29 -3.29 28.57
N THR A 392 24.46 -2.13 29.18
CA THR A 392 23.85 -1.79 30.48
C THR A 392 22.99 -0.55 30.31
N PRO A 393 21.66 -0.63 30.52
CA PRO A 393 20.80 0.56 30.48
C PRO A 393 21.14 1.50 31.63
N THR A 394 21.04 2.81 31.38
CA THR A 394 21.23 3.88 32.35
C THR A 394 19.97 4.74 32.43
N ALA A 395 19.91 5.69 33.37
CA ALA A 395 18.75 6.58 33.51
C ALA A 395 18.48 7.46 32.27
N THR A 396 19.50 7.69 31.43
CA THR A 396 19.38 8.52 30.23
C THR A 396 19.80 7.83 28.95
N GLY A 397 20.21 6.55 28.99
CA GLY A 397 20.62 5.83 27.79
C GLY A 397 21.21 4.46 28.08
N PHE A 398 22.40 4.17 27.54
CA PHE A 398 23.08 2.90 27.77
C PHE A 398 24.60 3.02 27.74
N THR A 399 25.27 2.02 28.30
CA THR A 399 26.73 1.87 28.26
C THR A 399 27.10 0.50 27.70
N THR A 400 28.03 0.45 26.74
CA THR A 400 28.57 -0.80 26.19
C THR A 400 29.58 -1.45 27.13
N ASN A 401 29.78 -2.76 26.98
CA ASN A 401 30.80 -3.52 27.72
C ASN A 401 31.92 -3.98 26.79
N SER A 402 33.11 -4.21 27.35
CA SER A 402 34.28 -4.74 26.65
C SER A 402 34.07 -6.17 26.12
N SER A 403 33.21 -6.95 26.78
CA SER A 403 32.83 -8.30 26.30
C SER A 403 31.88 -8.29 25.10
N GLY A 404 31.29 -7.14 24.74
CA GLY A 404 30.27 -7.03 23.70
C GLY A 404 30.76 -7.16 22.25
N GLY A 405 32.07 -7.16 22.04
CA GLY A 405 32.71 -7.52 20.76
C GLY A 405 32.07 -6.91 19.50
N SER A 406 31.98 -7.70 18.43
CA SER A 406 31.42 -7.32 17.12
C SER A 406 29.96 -6.89 17.15
N TRP A 407 29.21 -7.23 18.21
CA TRP A 407 27.78 -6.92 18.30
C TRP A 407 27.51 -5.51 18.81
N VAL A 408 28.31 -5.01 19.75
CA VAL A 408 28.01 -3.70 20.36
C VAL A 408 29.22 -2.81 20.69
N ASN A 409 30.47 -3.27 20.61
CA ASN A 409 31.61 -2.44 21.07
C ASN A 409 32.94 -2.65 20.32
N GLU A 410 32.96 -3.31 19.17
CA GLU A 410 34.19 -3.55 18.41
C GLU A 410 34.93 -2.23 18.12
N ASN A 411 36.22 -2.21 18.44
CA ASN A 411 37.04 -1.01 18.40
C ASN A 411 37.10 -0.41 17.00
N GLY A 412 36.68 0.85 16.85
CA GLY A 412 36.67 1.56 15.58
C GLY A 412 35.49 1.20 14.65
N SER A 413 34.68 0.21 14.98
CA SER A 413 33.46 -0.12 14.20
C SER A 413 32.35 0.87 14.50
N THR A 414 31.60 1.26 13.47
CA THR A 414 30.42 2.12 13.60
C THR A 414 29.17 1.26 13.78
N PHE A 415 28.39 1.58 14.80
CA PHE A 415 27.13 0.93 15.11
C PHE A 415 25.97 1.89 14.90
N ILE A 416 24.83 1.37 14.47
CA ILE A 416 23.54 2.08 14.54
C ILE A 416 22.66 1.43 15.60
N TYR A 417 21.72 2.22 16.13
CA TYR A 417 20.73 1.72 17.07
C TYR A 417 19.34 2.30 16.80
N LEU A 418 18.33 1.53 17.22
CA LEU A 418 16.95 1.96 17.43
C LEU A 418 16.59 1.66 18.87
N ALA A 419 16.20 2.67 19.65
CA ALA A 419 15.86 2.52 21.06
C ALA A 419 14.49 3.12 21.38
N PHE A 420 13.78 2.51 22.34
CA PHE A 420 12.50 2.98 22.87
C PHE A 420 12.52 3.03 24.40
N ALA A 421 11.84 4.01 24.98
CA ALA A 421 11.68 4.21 26.42
C ALA A 421 10.85 3.12 27.10
#